data_AF-A0A090WUP7-F1
#
_entry.id   AF-A0A090WUP7-F1
#
_cell.length_a   1.000
_cell.length_b   1.000
_cell.length_c   1.000
_cell.angle_alpha   90.00
_cell.angle_beta   90.00
_cell.angle_gamma   90.00
#
_symmetry.space_group_name_H-M   'P 1'
#
loop_
_entity.id
_entity.type
_entity.pdbx_description
1 polymer ?
#
loop_
_entity_poly.entity_id
_entity_poly.type
_entity_poly.pdbx_seq_one_letter_code
_entity_poly.pdbx_strand_id
1 'polypeptide(L)'
;MLSDPNFIRFLDSRGDDYFEVNETRNRAWGGTFATGAYALKGKYIVNGTFRYDGDNRTGNSKTARYLPTWNVSGAWNIHQESFMDNVDWVNLLKLKSTYGLSGSNPYDASAGLIVSGAEPLRPQASEREIALVINQLENSELTFEKLYEWNIGLETAFLNNRLGIEFEYYRRKSEDLIGFVETNGVGGEGRKLGNIGELDRNGFEFTLRTTNFETEDFRWTSNFNYSYSKSEITNWQSRDRIGDAISRNGGNFVGYSAGSLFSIPFAGLDANGIPTFYDKDGGVIQYLNLQEREDVLDYVTYEGQTEPTFFGGFNNTISYKNLDLNFGFSYRGGNKIRLDDLYDVRLSNGSARLYDDFSSQSGDLINRWTLPGDENVTNIPAILSATAVEALRSQGLNLLIYIIKVIFELQMGGIL
;
A
#
# COMPACT_ATOMS: atom_id res chain seq x y z
N MET A 1 -19.28 27.44 -10.85
CA MET A 1 -19.20 28.80 -10.25
C MET A 1 -17.82 28.91 -9.65
N LEU A 2 -16.90 29.67 -10.25
CA LEU A 2 -15.63 30.17 -9.68
C LEU A 2 -14.81 30.77 -10.83
N SER A 3 -15.15 32.00 -11.21
CA SER A 3 -14.41 32.77 -12.22
C SER A 3 -14.53 34.27 -11.96
N ASP A 4 -14.77 34.67 -10.71
CA ASP A 4 -14.79 36.08 -10.35
C ASP A 4 -13.35 36.53 -10.07
N PRO A 5 -12.79 37.46 -10.88
CA PRO A 5 -11.43 37.97 -10.68
C PRO A 5 -11.23 38.70 -9.34
N ASN A 6 -12.31 39.03 -8.61
CA ASN A 6 -12.24 39.58 -7.27
C ASN A 6 -12.08 38.53 -6.17
N PHE A 7 -12.16 37.23 -6.49
CA PHE A 7 -12.04 36.17 -5.49
C PHE A 7 -10.68 36.17 -4.79
N ILE A 8 -9.60 36.43 -5.53
CA ILE A 8 -8.25 36.55 -4.96
C ILE A 8 -8.16 37.78 -4.04
N ARG A 9 -8.73 38.93 -4.45
CA ARG A 9 -8.81 40.12 -3.57
C ARG A 9 -9.68 39.89 -2.34
N PHE A 10 -10.73 39.08 -2.46
CA PHE A 10 -11.59 38.73 -1.34
C PHE A 10 -10.85 37.87 -0.32
N LEU A 11 -10.07 36.88 -0.77
CA LEU A 11 -9.21 36.08 0.10
C LEU A 11 -8.10 36.92 0.75
N ASP A 12 -7.41 37.74 -0.04
CA ASP A 12 -6.37 38.66 0.44
C ASP A 12 -6.92 39.66 1.49
N SER A 13 -8.15 40.16 1.30
CA SER A 13 -8.82 41.03 2.28
C SER A 13 -9.18 40.36 3.61
N ARG A 14 -9.15 39.02 3.64
CA ARG A 14 -9.36 38.20 4.84
C ARG A 14 -8.04 37.71 5.46
N GLY A 15 -6.90 38.03 4.83
CA GLY A 15 -5.61 37.44 5.20
C GLY A 15 -5.48 35.97 4.80
N ASP A 16 -6.35 35.49 3.91
CA ASP A 16 -6.31 34.13 3.37
C ASP A 16 -5.41 34.15 2.10
N ASP A 17 -4.20 33.61 2.19
CA ASP A 17 -3.30 33.51 1.04
C ASP A 17 -3.86 32.50 0.02
N TYR A 18 -4.20 32.96 -1.19
CA TYR A 18 -4.65 32.07 -2.27
C TYR A 18 -3.56 31.09 -2.72
N PHE A 19 -2.29 31.47 -2.56
CA PHE A 19 -1.13 30.63 -2.78
C PHE A 19 -0.37 30.47 -1.46
N GLU A 20 -0.48 29.29 -0.85
CA GLU A 20 0.25 28.98 0.38
C GLU A 20 1.66 28.47 0.03
N VAL A 21 2.68 29.08 0.62
CA VAL A 21 4.06 28.57 0.56
C VAL A 21 4.41 28.04 1.95
N ASN A 22 4.39 26.72 2.10
CA ASN A 22 4.81 26.06 3.32
C ASN A 22 6.34 25.84 3.30
N GLU A 23 7.08 26.57 4.14
CA GLU A 23 8.51 26.34 4.35
C GLU A 23 8.73 25.30 5.45
N THR A 24 8.91 24.04 5.07
CA THR A 24 9.29 22.98 6.02
C THR A 24 10.80 22.88 6.14
N ARG A 25 11.34 23.10 7.35
CA ARG A 25 12.78 22.89 7.65
C ARG A 25 13.01 21.60 8.42
N ASN A 26 13.36 20.55 7.69
CA ASN A 26 13.79 19.29 8.27
C ASN A 26 15.30 19.27 8.47
N ARG A 27 15.78 18.81 9.62
CA ARG A 27 17.21 18.65 9.93
C ARG A 27 17.47 17.20 10.31
N ALA A 28 17.74 16.39 9.29
CA ALA A 28 18.29 15.06 9.51
C ALA A 28 19.81 15.14 9.68
N TRP A 29 20.34 14.52 10.73
CA TRP A 29 21.78 14.34 10.90
C TRP A 29 22.14 12.92 10.45
N GLY A 30 22.64 12.78 9.22
CA GLY A 30 23.32 11.56 8.80
C GLY A 30 24.64 11.47 9.56
N GLY A 31 24.67 10.69 10.64
CA GLY A 31 25.60 10.93 11.73
C GLY A 31 27.01 10.49 11.41
N THR A 32 27.28 9.19 11.45
CA THR A 32 28.61 8.64 11.17
C THR A 32 28.43 7.26 10.55
N PHE A 33 29.25 6.94 9.56
CA PHE A 33 29.26 5.61 8.95
C PHE A 33 30.67 5.04 8.86
N ALA A 34 30.76 3.72 8.93
CA ALA A 34 31.95 2.94 8.68
C ALA A 34 31.60 1.79 7.74
N THR A 35 32.47 1.53 6.77
CA THR A 35 32.33 0.38 5.87
C THR A 35 33.65 -0.36 5.80
N GLY A 36 33.58 -1.67 5.74
CA GLY A 36 34.71 -2.56 5.58
C GLY A 36 34.39 -3.64 4.57
N ALA A 37 35.35 -3.97 3.73
CA ALA A 37 35.25 -5.05 2.76
C ALA A 37 36.55 -5.87 2.82
N TYR A 38 36.42 -7.19 2.80
CA TYR A 38 37.54 -8.11 2.77
C TYR A 38 37.28 -9.19 1.74
N ALA A 39 38.26 -9.44 0.88
CA ALA A 39 38.22 -10.49 -0.13
C ALA A 39 39.42 -11.43 0.04
N LEU A 40 39.16 -12.66 0.47
CA LEU A 40 40.18 -13.69 0.58
C LEU A 40 40.33 -14.42 -0.75
N LYS A 41 41.48 -14.25 -1.40
CA LYS A 41 41.85 -14.89 -2.68
C LYS A 41 40.84 -14.64 -3.82
N GLY A 42 40.02 -13.60 -3.73
CA GLY A 42 38.89 -13.37 -4.64
C GLY A 42 37.72 -14.34 -4.49
N LYS A 43 37.82 -15.35 -3.61
CA LYS A 43 36.83 -16.43 -3.45
C LYS A 43 35.77 -16.13 -2.42
N TYR A 44 36.21 -15.66 -1.25
CA TYR A 44 35.34 -15.37 -0.11
C TYR A 44 35.36 -13.87 0.13
N ILE A 45 34.22 -13.25 -0.03
CA ILE A 45 34.04 -11.81 0.11
C ILE A 45 33.14 -11.59 1.31
N VAL A 46 33.54 -10.71 2.21
CA VAL A 46 32.73 -10.26 3.33
C VAL A 46 32.70 -8.75 3.32
N ASN A 47 31.51 -8.16 3.42
CA ASN A 47 31.35 -6.72 3.59
C ASN A 47 30.54 -6.43 4.84
N GLY A 48 30.86 -5.33 5.50
CA GLY A 48 30.15 -4.83 6.65
C GLY A 48 29.99 -3.33 6.55
N THR A 49 28.80 -2.82 6.86
CA THR A 49 28.54 -1.40 7.00
C THR A 49 27.86 -1.16 8.33
N PHE A 50 28.26 -0.11 9.03
CA PHE A 50 27.63 0.39 10.25
C PHE A 50 27.36 1.88 10.07
N ARG A 51 26.19 2.33 10.49
CA ARG A 51 25.84 3.75 10.51
C ARG A 51 25.18 4.09 11.84
N TYR A 52 25.33 5.34 12.25
CA TYR A 52 24.62 5.93 13.38
C TYR A 52 24.00 7.23 12.89
N ASP A 53 22.69 7.21 12.66
CA ASP A 53 21.95 8.33 12.08
C ASP A 53 20.96 8.88 13.12
N GLY A 54 20.61 10.17 13.02
CA GLY A 54 19.63 10.80 13.89
C GLY A 54 18.69 11.75 13.15
N ASP A 55 17.43 11.81 13.60
CA ASP A 55 16.37 12.58 12.96
C ASP A 55 15.66 13.47 13.99
N ASN A 56 15.39 14.72 13.65
CA ASN A 56 14.68 15.64 14.53
C ASN A 56 13.15 15.46 14.47
N ARG A 57 12.67 14.67 13.51
CA ARG A 57 11.27 14.24 13.40
C ARG A 57 10.90 13.17 14.43
N THR A 58 11.87 12.44 14.97
CA THR A 58 11.62 11.45 16.03
C THR A 58 11.73 12.07 17.42
N GLY A 59 11.31 11.30 18.42
CA GLY A 59 11.28 11.68 19.82
C GLY A 59 12.56 12.37 20.31
N ASN A 60 12.41 13.26 21.29
CA ASN A 60 13.55 13.95 21.89
C ASN A 60 14.44 13.03 22.77
N SER A 61 13.98 11.81 23.06
CA SER A 61 14.73 10.80 23.82
C SER A 61 15.89 10.25 22.99
N LYS A 62 17.01 9.89 23.65
CA LYS A 62 18.19 9.34 22.96
C LYS A 62 17.88 8.05 22.19
N THR A 63 16.98 7.23 22.72
CA THR A 63 16.55 5.95 22.14
C THR A 63 15.64 6.12 20.92
N ALA A 64 14.91 7.23 20.82
CA ALA A 64 14.08 7.54 19.66
C ALA A 64 14.81 8.38 18.60
N ARG A 65 15.68 9.29 19.05
CA ARG A 65 16.37 10.27 18.20
C ARG A 65 17.42 9.67 17.29
N TYR A 66 18.10 8.62 17.75
CA TYR A 66 19.23 8.04 17.05
C TYR A 66 19.04 6.54 16.83
N LEU A 67 19.32 6.09 15.61
CA LEU A 67 19.24 4.69 15.22
C LEU A 67 20.59 4.20 14.68
N PRO A 68 21.27 3.27 15.38
CA PRO A 68 22.36 2.52 14.78
C PRO A 68 21.80 1.52 13.77
N THR A 69 22.22 1.63 12.50
CA THR A 69 21.88 0.70 11.42
C THR A 69 23.12 -0.04 10.95
N TRP A 70 22.94 -1.22 10.37
CA TRP A 70 24.07 -2.05 9.96
C TRP A 70 23.70 -3.04 8.87
N ASN A 71 24.70 -3.50 8.13
CA ASN A 71 24.56 -4.51 7.11
C ASN A 71 25.80 -5.41 7.12
N VAL A 72 25.60 -6.72 7.01
CA VAL A 72 26.67 -7.70 6.82
C VAL A 72 26.31 -8.53 5.60
N SER A 73 27.25 -8.68 4.67
CA SER A 73 27.09 -9.53 3.50
C SER A 73 28.30 -10.44 3.31
N GLY A 74 28.02 -11.61 2.73
CA GLY A 74 29.01 -12.60 2.33
C GLY A 74 28.75 -13.04 0.90
N ALA A 75 29.81 -13.25 0.13
CA ALA A 75 29.74 -13.91 -1.17
C ALA A 75 30.83 -14.96 -1.31
N TRP A 76 30.47 -16.10 -1.89
CA TRP A 76 31.36 -17.20 -2.24
C TRP A 76 31.35 -17.40 -3.75
N ASN A 77 32.46 -17.05 -4.38
CA ASN A 77 32.73 -17.29 -5.78
C ASN A 77 33.17 -18.75 -5.98
N ILE A 78 32.20 -19.67 -5.96
CA ILE A 78 32.40 -21.12 -6.10
C ILE A 78 33.16 -21.46 -7.38
N HIS A 79 32.88 -20.75 -8.48
CA HIS A 79 33.59 -20.92 -9.77
C HIS A 79 35.11 -20.68 -9.71
N GLN A 80 35.64 -20.06 -8.65
CA GLN A 80 37.07 -19.88 -8.44
C GLN A 80 37.70 -21.01 -7.60
N GLU A 81 36.93 -22.02 -7.18
CA GLU A 81 37.46 -23.15 -6.42
C GLU A 81 38.21 -24.15 -7.29
N SER A 82 39.26 -24.76 -6.74
CA SER A 82 40.12 -25.67 -7.50
C SER A 82 39.38 -26.93 -8.00
N PHE A 83 38.27 -27.29 -7.36
CA PHE A 83 37.42 -28.39 -7.83
C PHE A 83 36.57 -28.00 -9.06
N MET A 84 36.45 -26.70 -9.36
CA MET A 84 35.77 -26.19 -10.55
C MET A 84 36.72 -26.00 -11.74
N ASP A 85 38.04 -26.15 -11.56
CA ASP A 85 39.05 -25.90 -12.61
C ASP A 85 38.85 -26.74 -13.88
N ASN A 86 38.16 -27.88 -13.80
CA ASN A 86 37.87 -28.76 -14.94
C ASN A 86 36.40 -28.66 -15.44
N VAL A 87 35.68 -27.61 -15.07
CA VAL A 87 34.25 -27.42 -15.38
C VAL A 87 34.05 -26.23 -16.33
N ASP A 88 34.54 -26.37 -17.56
CA ASP A 88 34.61 -25.28 -18.56
C ASP A 88 33.24 -24.71 -19.00
N TRP A 89 32.17 -25.48 -18.82
CA TRP A 89 30.81 -25.05 -19.18
C TRP A 89 30.19 -24.09 -18.15
N VAL A 90 30.80 -23.91 -16.98
CA VAL A 90 30.38 -22.97 -15.93
C VAL A 90 31.32 -21.77 -15.92
N ASN A 91 30.81 -20.60 -16.29
CA ASN A 91 31.58 -19.35 -16.31
C ASN A 91 31.47 -18.57 -15.00
N LEU A 92 30.31 -18.67 -14.35
CA LEU A 92 30.05 -18.03 -13.05
C LEU A 92 29.19 -18.96 -12.21
N LEU A 93 29.59 -19.08 -10.94
CA LEU A 93 28.79 -19.71 -9.89
C LEU A 93 29.14 -18.97 -8.59
N LYS A 94 28.18 -18.23 -8.06
CA LYS A 94 28.36 -17.39 -6.88
C LYS A 94 27.15 -17.52 -5.96
N LEU A 95 27.39 -17.86 -4.71
CA LEU A 95 26.40 -17.79 -3.64
C LEU A 95 26.61 -16.48 -2.88
N LYS A 96 25.54 -15.70 -2.66
CA LYS A 96 25.58 -14.44 -1.90
C LYS A 96 24.51 -14.45 -0.81
N SER A 97 24.80 -13.85 0.34
CA SER A 97 23.80 -13.60 1.38
C SER A 97 24.10 -12.30 2.08
N THR A 98 23.05 -11.59 2.47
CA THR A 98 23.12 -10.30 3.16
C THR A 98 22.10 -10.27 4.28
N TYR A 99 22.46 -9.73 5.43
CA TYR A 99 21.53 -9.43 6.52
C TYR A 99 21.81 -8.04 7.07
N GLY A 100 20.78 -7.23 7.29
CA GLY A 100 20.95 -5.90 7.83
C GLY A 100 19.69 -5.28 8.39
N LEU A 101 19.90 -4.20 9.12
CA LEU A 101 18.89 -3.29 9.67
C LEU A 101 19.05 -1.94 8.99
N SER A 102 17.96 -1.43 8.41
CA SER A 102 17.83 -0.03 8.00
C SER A 102 16.67 0.62 8.74
N GLY A 103 16.59 1.96 8.70
CA GLY A 103 15.44 2.66 9.26
C GLY A 103 15.07 3.90 8.47
N SER A 104 13.79 4.25 8.54
CA SER A 104 13.18 5.37 7.82
C SER A 104 12.13 6.07 8.68
N ASN A 105 11.80 7.30 8.30
CA ASN A 105 10.68 8.04 8.85
C ASN A 105 9.85 8.63 7.69
N PRO A 106 8.51 8.51 7.73
CA PRO A 106 7.61 9.23 6.85
C PRO A 106 7.93 10.72 6.83
N TYR A 107 7.76 11.37 5.68
CA TYR A 107 8.10 12.80 5.53
C TYR A 107 7.36 13.70 6.55
N ASP A 108 6.11 13.36 6.82
CA ASP A 108 5.16 14.03 7.71
C ASP A 108 5.25 13.58 9.18
N ALA A 109 6.11 12.61 9.51
CA ALA A 109 6.34 12.23 10.89
C ALA A 109 6.90 13.42 11.68
N SER A 110 6.27 13.76 12.80
CA SER A 110 6.75 14.78 13.72
C SER A 110 6.49 14.36 15.16
N ALA A 111 7.56 14.32 15.95
CA ALA A 111 7.52 14.18 17.38
C ALA A 111 7.31 15.50 18.11
N GLY A 112 7.42 16.64 17.43
CA GLY A 112 7.31 17.97 18.05
C GLY A 112 5.86 18.39 18.30
N LEU A 113 5.65 19.28 19.26
CA LEU A 113 4.40 20.04 19.41
C LEU A 113 4.20 20.92 18.18
N ILE A 114 3.07 20.78 17.50
CA ILE A 114 2.68 21.64 16.37
C ILE A 114 1.59 22.59 16.84
N VAL A 115 1.87 23.89 16.76
CA VAL A 115 0.95 24.98 17.07
C VAL A 115 0.77 25.84 15.83
N SER A 116 -0.47 26.14 15.46
CA SER A 116 -0.77 27.13 14.42
C SER A 116 -1.59 28.27 14.98
N GLY A 117 -1.55 29.41 14.29
CA GLY A 117 -2.57 30.44 14.46
C GLY A 117 -3.88 29.94 13.86
N ALA A 118 -5.00 30.23 14.52
CA ALA A 118 -6.33 30.07 13.98
C ALA A 118 -7.15 31.32 14.26
N GLU A 119 -7.83 31.84 13.25
CA GLU A 119 -8.81 32.90 13.42
C GLU A 119 -10.19 32.27 13.72
N PRO A 120 -10.79 32.50 14.91
CA PRO A 120 -12.09 31.95 15.23
C PRO A 120 -13.17 32.59 14.35
N LEU A 121 -14.15 31.79 13.92
CA LEU A 121 -15.28 32.27 13.15
C LEU A 121 -16.17 33.18 14.01
N ARG A 122 -15.99 34.51 13.91
CA ARG A 122 -16.79 35.52 14.61
C ARG A 122 -17.63 36.37 13.63
N PRO A 123 -18.86 36.77 14.02
CA PRO A 123 -19.76 37.55 13.14
C PRO A 123 -19.19 38.92 12.74
N GLN A 124 -18.41 39.57 13.62
CA GLN A 124 -17.83 40.87 13.35
C GLN A 124 -16.31 40.77 13.19
N ALA A 125 -15.75 41.43 12.18
CA ALA A 125 -14.31 41.42 11.93
C ALA A 125 -13.50 42.06 13.08
N SER A 126 -14.06 43.06 13.75
CA SER A 126 -13.44 43.71 14.92
C SER A 126 -13.34 42.83 16.17
N GLU A 127 -14.05 41.70 16.18
CA GLU A 127 -14.05 40.74 17.29
C GLU A 127 -13.18 39.51 16.99
N ARG A 128 -12.48 39.49 15.85
CA ARG A 128 -11.58 38.40 15.49
C ARG A 128 -10.21 38.64 16.09
N GLU A 129 -9.74 37.67 16.84
CA GLU A 129 -8.43 37.66 17.46
C GLU A 129 -7.74 36.34 17.08
N ILE A 130 -6.46 36.39 16.71
CA ILE A 130 -5.72 35.17 16.39
C ILE A 130 -5.54 34.36 17.67
N ALA A 131 -6.08 33.14 17.68
CA ALA A 131 -5.85 32.15 18.71
C ALA A 131 -4.68 31.24 18.32
N LEU A 132 -3.98 30.70 19.32
CA LEU A 132 -3.07 29.58 19.10
C LEU A 132 -3.84 28.28 19.30
N VAL A 133 -3.78 27.40 18.30
CA VAL A 133 -4.38 26.06 18.35
C VAL A 133 -3.27 25.04 18.31
N ILE A 134 -3.34 24.08 19.23
CA ILE A 134 -2.47 22.91 19.20
C ILE A 134 -3.05 21.94 18.17
N ASN A 135 -2.33 21.74 17.07
CA ASN A 135 -2.72 20.80 16.02
C ASN A 135 -2.26 19.38 16.33
N GLN A 136 -1.11 19.25 17.02
CA GLN A 136 -0.52 17.96 17.37
C GLN A 136 0.30 18.10 18.66
N LEU A 137 0.12 17.20 19.62
CA LEU A 137 0.91 17.17 20.85
C LEU A 137 2.29 16.54 20.61
N GLU A 138 3.27 16.90 21.45
CA GLU A 138 4.62 16.31 21.39
C GLU A 138 4.58 14.78 21.60
N ASN A 139 5.27 14.02 20.74
CA ASN A 139 5.49 12.57 20.87
C ASN A 139 6.97 12.26 21.17
N SER A 140 7.36 12.28 22.43
CA SER A 140 8.75 12.00 22.84
C SER A 140 9.20 10.55 22.58
N GLU A 141 8.26 9.64 22.29
CA GLU A 141 8.49 8.21 22.11
C GLU A 141 8.48 7.77 20.64
N LEU A 142 8.09 8.64 19.70
CA LEU A 142 8.06 8.30 18.27
C LEU A 142 9.44 7.90 17.76
N THR A 143 9.61 6.65 17.34
CA THR A 143 10.88 6.12 16.82
C THR A 143 10.83 5.88 15.32
N PHE A 144 11.97 5.54 14.72
CA PHE A 144 12.08 5.12 13.32
C PHE A 144 11.27 3.85 13.03
N GLU A 145 10.74 3.76 11.80
CA GLU A 145 10.37 2.49 11.21
C GLU A 145 11.65 1.71 10.92
N LYS A 146 11.71 0.44 11.34
CA LYS A 146 12.90 -0.41 11.22
C LYS A 146 12.63 -1.50 10.20
N LEU A 147 13.59 -1.77 9.32
CA LEU A 147 13.52 -2.85 8.36
C LEU A 147 14.71 -3.79 8.56
N TYR A 148 14.41 -5.01 9.02
CA TYR A 148 15.35 -6.12 9.03
C TYR A 148 15.21 -6.90 7.73
N GLU A 149 16.28 -7.00 6.96
CA GLU A 149 16.25 -7.65 5.65
C GLU A 149 17.34 -8.71 5.56
N TRP A 150 16.92 -9.95 5.31
CA TRP A 150 17.79 -11.07 4.94
C TRP A 150 17.56 -11.44 3.48
N ASN A 151 18.65 -11.51 2.71
CA ASN A 151 18.65 -11.98 1.33
C ASN A 151 19.63 -13.15 1.19
N ILE A 152 19.27 -14.12 0.36
CA ILE A 152 20.17 -15.17 -0.11
C ILE A 152 19.94 -15.38 -1.60
N GLY A 153 21.02 -15.46 -2.37
CA GLY A 153 20.93 -15.55 -3.81
C GLY A 153 22.02 -16.42 -4.43
N LEU A 154 21.66 -17.06 -5.53
CA LEU A 154 22.56 -17.82 -6.38
C LEU A 154 22.63 -17.15 -7.75
N GLU A 155 23.83 -16.76 -8.14
CA GLU A 155 24.12 -16.16 -9.44
C GLU A 155 24.97 -17.13 -10.26
N THR A 156 24.54 -17.40 -11.49
CA THR A 156 25.17 -18.37 -12.37
C THR A 156 25.29 -17.85 -13.80
N ALA A 157 26.33 -18.30 -14.50
CA ALA A 157 26.49 -18.14 -15.93
C ALA A 157 27.12 -19.39 -16.54
N PHE A 158 26.57 -19.85 -17.65
CA PHE A 158 26.98 -21.07 -18.34
C PHE A 158 27.21 -20.82 -19.83
N LEU A 159 27.90 -21.76 -20.47
CA LEU A 159 28.04 -21.87 -21.92
C LEU A 159 28.65 -20.61 -22.57
N ASN A 160 29.78 -20.15 -22.04
CA ASN A 160 30.44 -18.89 -22.44
C ASN A 160 29.55 -17.67 -22.21
N ASN A 161 28.92 -17.60 -21.03
CA ASN A 161 28.00 -16.53 -20.61
C ASN A 161 26.73 -16.40 -21.48
N ARG A 162 26.35 -17.46 -22.20
CA ARG A 162 25.13 -17.47 -23.02
C ARG A 162 23.87 -17.78 -22.23
N LEU A 163 23.99 -18.36 -21.04
CA LEU A 163 22.88 -18.67 -20.15
C LEU A 163 23.21 -18.18 -18.74
N GLY A 164 22.59 -17.08 -18.32
CA GLY A 164 22.68 -16.55 -16.96
C GLY A 164 21.40 -16.83 -16.19
N ILE A 165 21.52 -17.38 -14.98
CA ILE A 165 20.40 -17.60 -14.07
C ILE A 165 20.73 -16.96 -12.73
N GLU A 166 19.82 -16.15 -12.23
CA GLU A 166 19.89 -15.56 -10.90
C GLU A 166 18.60 -15.90 -10.15
N PHE A 167 18.75 -16.50 -8.98
CA PHE A 167 17.65 -16.78 -8.07
C PHE A 167 17.96 -16.12 -6.73
N GLU A 168 17.01 -15.36 -6.20
CA GLU A 168 17.12 -14.72 -4.90
C GLU A 168 15.89 -15.03 -4.07
N TYR A 169 16.09 -15.28 -2.78
CA TYR A 169 15.04 -15.34 -1.79
C TYR A 169 15.31 -14.28 -0.73
N TYR A 170 14.26 -13.58 -0.32
CA TYR A 170 14.36 -12.55 0.69
C TYR A 170 13.30 -12.71 1.77
N ARG A 171 13.66 -12.29 2.98
CA ARG A 171 12.75 -12.08 4.11
C ARG A 171 13.01 -10.70 4.69
N ARG A 172 11.94 -9.91 4.76
CA ARG A 172 11.87 -8.57 5.32
C ARG A 172 10.96 -8.62 6.55
N LYS A 173 11.40 -8.03 7.64
CA LYS A 173 10.59 -7.76 8.82
C LYS A 173 10.63 -6.26 9.07
N SER A 174 9.50 -5.61 8.86
CA SER A 174 9.31 -4.22 9.24
C SER A 174 8.77 -4.16 10.66
N GLU A 175 9.43 -3.41 11.52
CA GLU A 175 9.02 -3.15 12.90
C GLU A 175 8.77 -1.65 13.09
N ASP A 176 7.96 -1.33 14.09
CA ASP A 176 7.66 0.05 14.47
C ASP A 176 7.12 0.91 13.31
N LEU A 177 6.29 0.32 12.43
CA LEU A 177 5.63 1.06 11.34
C LEU A 177 4.85 2.25 11.90
N ILE A 178 4.97 3.42 11.28
CA ILE A 178 4.36 4.65 11.77
C ILE A 178 2.98 4.83 11.14
N GLY A 179 1.98 5.03 11.99
CA GLY A 179 0.61 5.30 11.57
C GLY A 179 -0.17 6.03 12.65
N PHE A 180 -1.45 6.26 12.40
CA PHE A 180 -2.31 6.94 13.37
C PHE A 180 -2.78 5.98 14.46
N VAL A 181 -2.29 6.17 15.68
CA VAL A 181 -2.76 5.51 16.89
C VAL A 181 -3.91 6.29 17.53
N GLU A 182 -4.89 5.59 18.08
CA GLU A 182 -5.94 6.20 18.90
C GLU A 182 -5.42 6.42 20.33
N THR A 183 -5.68 7.59 20.90
CA THR A 183 -5.30 7.91 22.28
C THR A 183 -6.53 7.97 23.18
N ASN A 184 -6.33 8.03 24.50
CA ASN A 184 -7.41 8.27 25.47
C ASN A 184 -8.02 9.70 25.38
N GLY A 185 -7.56 10.54 24.45
CA GLY A 185 -8.04 11.91 24.25
C GLY A 185 -7.55 12.91 25.29
N VAL A 186 -6.78 12.48 26.29
CA VAL A 186 -6.16 13.35 27.29
C VAL A 186 -5.24 14.34 26.57
N GLY A 187 -5.42 15.63 26.86
CA GLY A 187 -4.68 16.71 26.19
C GLY A 187 -5.32 17.21 24.88
N GLY A 188 -6.46 16.65 24.47
CA GLY A 188 -7.25 17.17 23.34
C GLY A 188 -6.94 16.55 21.97
N GLU A 189 -6.11 15.52 21.91
CA GLU A 189 -5.72 14.84 20.67
C GLU A 189 -6.14 13.37 20.69
N GLY A 190 -7.28 13.03 20.09
CA GLY A 190 -7.82 11.66 20.08
C GLY A 190 -7.11 10.68 19.13
N ARG A 191 -6.31 11.18 18.19
CA ARG A 191 -5.49 10.38 17.27
C ARG A 191 -4.16 11.06 17.02
N LYS A 192 -3.10 10.28 16.94
CA LYS A 192 -1.73 10.80 16.82
C LYS A 192 -0.86 9.88 15.98
N LEU A 193 0.18 10.40 15.33
CA LEU A 193 1.20 9.55 14.70
C LEU A 193 2.05 8.83 15.76
N GLY A 194 2.14 7.51 15.65
CA GLY A 194 2.90 6.63 16.53
C GLY A 194 3.31 5.34 15.83
N ASN A 195 4.24 4.60 16.43
CA ASN A 195 4.64 3.29 15.95
C ASN A 195 3.51 2.29 16.30
N ILE A 196 2.83 1.75 15.28
CA ILE A 196 1.54 1.03 15.41
C ILE A 196 1.60 -0.42 14.95
N GLY A 197 2.57 -0.82 14.13
CA GLY A 197 2.51 -2.15 13.50
C GLY A 197 3.83 -2.78 13.10
N GLU A 198 3.73 -4.07 12.82
CA GLU A 198 4.80 -4.91 12.28
C GLU A 198 4.29 -5.64 11.03
N LEU A 199 5.17 -5.78 10.03
CA LEU A 199 4.86 -6.41 8.76
C LEU A 199 5.99 -7.34 8.34
N ASP A 200 5.70 -8.63 8.22
CA ASP A 200 6.59 -9.60 7.60
C ASP A 200 6.32 -9.62 6.09
N ARG A 201 7.37 -9.61 5.28
CA ARG A 201 7.29 -9.78 3.83
C ARG A 201 8.36 -10.75 3.38
N ASN A 202 8.00 -11.74 2.57
CA ASN A 202 8.96 -12.65 1.98
C ASN A 202 8.63 -12.88 0.51
N GLY A 203 9.62 -13.34 -0.23
CA GLY A 203 9.48 -13.50 -1.66
C GLY A 203 10.71 -14.09 -2.29
N PHE A 204 10.59 -14.35 -3.58
CA PHE A 204 11.71 -14.76 -4.40
C PHE A 204 11.68 -14.03 -5.73
N GLU A 205 12.87 -13.85 -6.29
CA GLU A 205 13.09 -13.27 -7.59
C GLU A 205 13.89 -14.27 -8.42
N PHE A 206 13.49 -14.40 -9.67
CA PHE A 206 14.14 -15.25 -10.65
C PHE A 206 14.42 -14.41 -11.89
N THR A 207 15.66 -14.46 -12.36
CA THR A 207 16.06 -13.85 -13.61
C THR A 207 16.76 -14.87 -14.48
N LEU A 208 16.33 -14.96 -15.74
CA LEU A 208 16.93 -15.76 -16.79
C LEU A 208 17.38 -14.82 -17.91
N ARG A 209 18.68 -14.82 -18.18
CA ARG A 209 19.31 -14.08 -19.27
C ARG A 209 19.87 -15.08 -20.28
N THR A 210 19.52 -14.93 -21.55
CA THR A 210 20.03 -15.80 -22.62
C THR A 210 20.60 -15.00 -23.78
N THR A 211 21.66 -15.51 -24.37
CA THR A 211 22.14 -15.13 -25.71
C THR A 211 21.78 -16.27 -26.66
N ASN A 212 20.58 -16.21 -27.23
CA ASN A 212 19.99 -17.26 -28.04
C ASN A 212 20.80 -17.53 -29.31
N PHE A 213 21.28 -16.46 -29.96
CA PHE A 213 22.13 -16.50 -31.15
C PHE A 213 23.15 -15.37 -31.11
N GLU A 214 24.37 -15.66 -31.58
CA GLU A 214 25.46 -14.70 -31.68
C GLU A 214 26.36 -15.07 -32.86
N THR A 215 26.42 -14.18 -33.84
CA THR A 215 27.32 -14.17 -34.99
C THR A 215 27.84 -12.75 -35.20
N GLU A 216 28.71 -12.53 -36.19
CA GLU A 216 29.23 -11.20 -36.52
C GLU A 216 28.12 -10.20 -36.89
N ASP A 217 27.10 -10.66 -37.62
CA ASP A 217 26.02 -9.82 -38.14
C ASP A 217 24.71 -9.92 -37.36
N PHE A 218 24.54 -10.93 -36.50
CA PHE A 218 23.26 -11.21 -35.84
C PHE A 218 23.45 -11.58 -34.38
N ARG A 219 22.72 -10.89 -33.49
CA ARG A 219 22.66 -11.20 -32.07
C ARG A 219 21.23 -11.17 -31.58
N TRP A 220 20.82 -12.19 -30.84
CA TRP A 220 19.53 -12.22 -30.17
C TRP A 220 19.73 -12.56 -28.70
N THR A 221 19.32 -11.64 -27.83
CA THR A 221 19.28 -11.84 -26.39
C THR A 221 17.86 -11.78 -25.86
N SER A 222 17.59 -12.59 -24.82
CA SER A 222 16.35 -12.54 -24.06
C SER A 222 16.67 -12.35 -22.59
N ASN A 223 15.81 -11.60 -21.90
CA ASN A 223 15.84 -11.41 -20.47
C ASN A 223 14.44 -11.61 -19.92
N PHE A 224 14.28 -12.60 -19.06
CA PHE A 224 13.04 -12.88 -18.36
C PHE A 224 13.26 -12.67 -16.86
N ASN A 225 12.37 -11.93 -16.22
CA ASN A 225 12.33 -11.82 -14.77
C ASN A 225 10.94 -12.16 -14.23
N TYR A 226 10.92 -12.79 -13.07
CA TYR A 226 9.73 -13.15 -12.32
C TYR A 226 10.00 -12.88 -10.85
N SER A 227 9.09 -12.17 -10.20
CA SER A 227 9.13 -11.90 -8.77
C SER A 227 7.82 -12.35 -8.15
N TYR A 228 7.90 -12.95 -6.98
CA TYR A 228 6.77 -13.26 -6.11
C TYR A 228 7.00 -12.63 -4.75
N SER A 229 5.97 -12.01 -4.18
CA SER A 229 6.01 -11.39 -2.86
C SER A 229 4.71 -11.66 -2.11
N LYS A 230 4.84 -12.01 -0.83
CA LYS A 230 3.74 -12.12 0.10
C LYS A 230 4.05 -11.31 1.35
N SER A 231 3.07 -10.57 1.85
CA SER A 231 3.17 -9.83 3.09
C SER A 231 2.12 -10.27 4.11
N GLU A 232 2.42 -10.09 5.38
CA GLU A 232 1.55 -10.43 6.50
C GLU A 232 1.78 -9.45 7.64
N ILE A 233 0.71 -8.80 8.09
CA ILE A 233 0.73 -7.94 9.27
C ILE A 233 0.80 -8.84 10.50
N THR A 234 1.88 -8.76 11.26
CA THR A 234 2.11 -9.59 12.45
C THR A 234 1.67 -8.90 13.73
N ASN A 235 1.61 -7.57 13.72
CA ASN A 235 1.15 -6.74 14.82
C ASN A 235 0.48 -5.48 14.28
N TRP A 236 -0.65 -5.08 14.86
CA TRP A 236 -1.41 -3.90 14.45
C TRP A 236 -2.21 -3.34 15.61
N GLN A 237 -1.81 -2.16 16.09
CA GLN A 237 -2.38 -1.50 17.26
C GLN A 237 -3.40 -0.42 16.88
N SER A 238 -4.27 -0.73 15.91
CA SER A 238 -5.43 0.10 15.56
C SER A 238 -6.73 -0.57 16.03
N ARG A 239 -7.77 0.23 16.27
CA ARG A 239 -9.13 -0.26 16.56
C ARG A 239 -10.00 -0.12 15.31
N ASP A 240 -9.61 -0.76 14.22
CA ASP A 240 -10.33 -0.60 12.95
C ASP A 240 -11.79 -1.08 13.07
N ARG A 241 -12.69 -0.41 12.36
CA ARG A 241 -14.11 -0.76 12.32
C ARG A 241 -14.39 -1.71 11.16
N ILE A 242 -15.56 -2.35 11.16
CA ILE A 242 -16.10 -3.06 9.99
C ILE A 242 -16.07 -2.15 8.74
N GLY A 243 -16.46 -0.88 8.88
CA GLY A 243 -16.44 0.08 7.77
C GLY A 243 -15.03 0.34 7.19
N ASP A 244 -13.98 0.23 8.02
CA ASP A 244 -12.60 0.41 7.58
C ASP A 244 -12.10 -0.86 6.83
N ALA A 245 -12.56 -2.06 7.23
CA ALA A 245 -12.23 -3.33 6.58
C ALA A 245 -12.74 -3.44 5.14
N ILE A 246 -13.95 -2.93 4.91
CA ILE A 246 -14.64 -2.99 3.62
C ILE A 246 -14.37 -1.78 2.73
N SER A 247 -13.37 -0.97 3.09
CA SER A 247 -12.98 0.19 2.31
C SER A 247 -12.51 -0.20 0.90
N ARG A 248 -12.52 0.78 -0.01
CA ARG A 248 -12.07 0.60 -1.40
C ARG A 248 -10.63 0.11 -1.51
N ASN A 249 -9.76 0.61 -0.63
CA ASN A 249 -8.33 0.32 -0.65
C ASN A 249 -7.96 -0.86 0.27
N GLY A 250 -8.96 -1.49 0.89
CA GLY A 250 -8.77 -2.53 1.89
C GLY A 250 -8.45 -1.99 3.28
N GLY A 251 -8.42 -2.91 4.24
CA GLY A 251 -8.05 -2.65 5.62
C GLY A 251 -6.80 -3.42 6.04
N ASN A 252 -6.24 -3.03 7.18
CA ASN A 252 -5.07 -3.66 7.77
C ASN A 252 -5.51 -4.50 8.98
N PHE A 253 -5.32 -5.81 8.90
CA PHE A 253 -5.67 -6.74 9.99
C PHE A 253 -4.55 -7.74 10.18
N VAL A 254 -4.31 -8.11 11.44
CA VAL A 254 -3.29 -9.11 11.80
C VAL A 254 -3.58 -10.44 11.10
N GLY A 255 -2.55 -11.08 10.57
CA GLY A 255 -2.62 -12.33 9.80
C GLY A 255 -2.90 -12.14 8.30
N TYR A 256 -3.12 -10.91 7.84
CA TYR A 256 -3.38 -10.59 6.44
C TYR A 256 -2.35 -9.62 5.88
N SER A 257 -2.25 -9.56 4.55
CA SER A 257 -1.40 -8.58 3.87
C SER A 257 -1.90 -7.16 4.09
N ALA A 258 -1.01 -6.16 4.02
CA ALA A 258 -1.42 -4.76 4.06
C ALA A 258 -2.37 -4.42 2.91
N GLY A 259 -3.39 -3.60 3.20
CA GLY A 259 -4.42 -3.25 2.21
C GLY A 259 -5.21 -4.46 1.72
N SER A 260 -5.58 -5.36 2.63
CA SER A 260 -6.38 -6.54 2.32
C SER A 260 -7.85 -6.17 2.10
N LEU A 261 -8.47 -6.71 1.05
CA LEU A 261 -9.89 -6.50 0.77
C LEU A 261 -10.73 -7.49 1.58
N PHE A 262 -11.68 -6.95 2.33
CA PHE A 262 -12.73 -7.71 2.99
C PHE A 262 -14.10 -7.27 2.46
N SER A 263 -15.07 -8.18 2.42
CA SER A 263 -16.46 -7.90 2.02
C SER A 263 -17.42 -8.41 3.09
N ILE A 264 -18.58 -7.77 3.22
CA ILE A 264 -19.68 -8.34 4.01
C ILE A 264 -20.28 -9.51 3.21
N PRO A 265 -20.48 -10.70 3.79
CA PRO A 265 -21.04 -11.83 3.07
C PRO A 265 -22.47 -11.53 2.61
N PHE A 266 -22.71 -11.51 1.30
CA PHE A 266 -24.02 -11.19 0.72
C PHE A 266 -24.93 -12.42 0.69
N ALA A 267 -26.17 -12.23 1.13
CA ALA A 267 -27.19 -13.27 1.19
C ALA A 267 -28.23 -13.15 0.05
N GLY A 268 -28.05 -12.19 -0.86
CA GLY A 268 -28.99 -11.94 -1.96
C GLY A 268 -29.80 -10.66 -1.77
N LEU A 269 -30.69 -10.41 -2.71
CA LEU A 269 -31.67 -9.34 -2.60
C LEU A 269 -32.96 -9.89 -1.97
N ASP A 270 -33.68 -9.05 -1.21
CA ASP A 270 -35.04 -9.36 -0.81
C ASP A 270 -36.04 -9.10 -1.98
N ALA A 271 -37.32 -9.39 -1.72
CA ALA A 271 -38.39 -9.20 -2.70
C ALA A 271 -38.65 -7.73 -3.11
N ASN A 272 -37.94 -6.77 -2.52
CA ASN A 272 -37.98 -5.34 -2.87
C ASN A 272 -36.65 -4.88 -3.51
N GLY A 273 -35.74 -5.80 -3.81
CA GLY A 273 -34.41 -5.49 -4.36
C GLY A 273 -33.46 -4.87 -3.35
N ILE A 274 -33.71 -5.07 -2.04
CA ILE A 274 -32.85 -4.58 -0.96
C ILE A 274 -31.78 -5.64 -0.64
N PRO A 275 -30.49 -5.27 -0.56
CA PRO A 275 -29.42 -6.17 -0.14
C PRO A 275 -29.63 -6.77 1.23
N THR A 276 -29.38 -8.08 1.34
CA THR A 276 -29.31 -8.83 2.58
C THR A 276 -27.92 -9.44 2.73
N PHE A 277 -27.52 -9.71 3.98
CA PHE A 277 -26.18 -10.17 4.33
C PHE A 277 -26.26 -11.29 5.35
N TYR A 278 -25.23 -12.13 5.42
CA TYR A 278 -25.08 -13.05 6.54
C TYR A 278 -24.42 -12.33 7.71
N ASP A 279 -24.98 -12.51 8.90
CA ASP A 279 -24.31 -12.18 10.15
C ASP A 279 -23.23 -13.23 10.50
N LYS A 280 -22.52 -13.01 11.61
CA LYS A 280 -21.47 -13.91 12.10
C LYS A 280 -21.95 -15.33 12.44
N ASP A 281 -23.26 -15.50 12.71
CA ASP A 281 -23.88 -16.76 13.09
C ASP A 281 -24.59 -17.43 11.88
N GLY A 282 -24.52 -16.82 10.69
CA GLY A 282 -25.14 -17.29 9.45
C GLY A 282 -26.61 -16.89 9.29
N GLY A 283 -27.14 -16.04 10.17
CA GLY A 283 -28.46 -15.44 10.04
C GLY A 283 -28.51 -14.39 8.94
N VAL A 284 -29.67 -14.25 8.28
CA VAL A 284 -29.85 -13.22 7.24
C VAL A 284 -30.30 -11.92 7.87
N ILE A 285 -29.50 -10.88 7.69
CA ILE A 285 -29.71 -9.53 8.20
C ILE A 285 -29.78 -8.52 7.05
N GLN A 286 -30.49 -7.42 7.27
CA GLN A 286 -30.49 -6.26 6.36
C GLN A 286 -29.67 -5.10 6.93
N TYR A 287 -29.33 -5.15 8.22
CA TYR A 287 -28.60 -4.12 8.94
C TYR A 287 -27.32 -4.66 9.56
N LEU A 288 -26.21 -3.99 9.32
CA LEU A 288 -24.94 -4.21 10.01
C LEU A 288 -24.44 -2.88 10.60
N ASN A 289 -23.97 -2.90 11.85
CA ASN A 289 -23.35 -1.74 12.45
C ASN A 289 -21.91 -1.59 11.94
N LEU A 290 -21.70 -0.76 10.91
CA LEU A 290 -20.36 -0.50 10.36
C LEU A 290 -19.39 0.18 11.33
N GLN A 291 -19.88 0.67 12.48
CA GLN A 291 -19.04 1.26 13.53
C GLN A 291 -18.56 0.23 14.56
N GLU A 292 -18.99 -1.03 14.43
CA GLU A 292 -18.50 -2.12 15.27
C GLU A 292 -16.99 -2.30 15.09
N ARG A 293 -16.30 -2.53 16.21
CA ARG A 293 -14.84 -2.65 16.33
C ARG A 293 -14.43 -3.95 17.02
N GLU A 294 -15.36 -4.62 17.69
CA GLU A 294 -15.12 -5.92 18.31
C GLU A 294 -15.31 -7.02 17.27
N ASP A 295 -14.36 -7.97 17.23
CA ASP A 295 -14.39 -9.16 16.38
C ASP A 295 -14.76 -8.86 14.92
N VAL A 296 -14.21 -7.78 14.35
CA VAL A 296 -14.51 -7.29 12.99
C VAL A 296 -14.42 -8.39 11.94
N LEU A 297 -13.44 -9.28 12.06
CA LEU A 297 -13.20 -10.38 11.13
C LEU A 297 -14.30 -11.45 11.13
N ASP A 298 -15.15 -11.52 12.15
CA ASP A 298 -16.28 -12.44 12.21
C ASP A 298 -17.45 -11.98 11.32
N TYR A 299 -17.48 -10.69 10.95
CA TYR A 299 -18.53 -10.09 10.12
C TYR A 299 -18.16 -9.97 8.64
N VAL A 300 -16.91 -10.27 8.27
CA VAL A 300 -16.40 -10.03 6.92
C VAL A 300 -15.65 -11.23 6.36
N THR A 301 -15.68 -11.38 5.03
CA THR A 301 -14.92 -12.41 4.30
C THR A 301 -13.71 -11.79 3.64
N TYR A 302 -12.55 -12.44 3.78
CA TYR A 302 -11.32 -12.05 3.09
C TYR A 302 -11.38 -12.42 1.60
N GLU A 303 -11.08 -11.45 0.73
CA GLU A 303 -11.19 -11.60 -0.73
C GLU A 303 -9.83 -11.74 -1.40
N GLY A 304 -8.79 -11.20 -0.77
CA GLY A 304 -7.46 -11.08 -1.31
C GLY A 304 -6.84 -9.71 -1.05
N GLN A 305 -5.55 -9.58 -1.33
CA GLN A 305 -4.83 -8.32 -1.16
C GLN A 305 -4.91 -7.43 -2.40
N THR A 306 -4.76 -6.11 -2.21
CA THR A 306 -4.74 -5.13 -3.30
C THR A 306 -3.40 -5.04 -4.03
N GLU A 307 -2.31 -5.40 -3.37
CA GLU A 307 -0.96 -5.42 -3.97
C GLU A 307 -0.71 -6.70 -4.80
N PRO A 308 -0.13 -6.61 -6.01
CA PRO A 308 0.22 -7.78 -6.82
C PRO A 308 1.12 -8.78 -6.08
N THR A 309 0.72 -10.06 -6.07
CA THR A 309 1.53 -11.14 -5.48
C THR A 309 2.69 -11.54 -6.37
N PHE A 310 2.54 -11.39 -7.69
CA PHE A 310 3.58 -11.72 -8.65
C PHE A 310 3.62 -10.69 -9.76
N PHE A 311 4.81 -10.45 -10.27
CA PHE A 311 5.06 -9.53 -11.37
C PHE A 311 6.37 -9.88 -12.05
N GLY A 312 6.55 -9.38 -13.25
CA GLY A 312 7.75 -9.65 -14.00
C GLY A 312 7.68 -9.08 -15.40
N GLY A 313 8.58 -9.55 -16.22
CA GLY A 313 8.71 -9.07 -17.58
C GLY A 313 9.58 -9.97 -18.43
N PHE A 314 9.48 -9.72 -19.72
CA PHE A 314 10.22 -10.41 -20.74
C PHE A 314 10.67 -9.38 -21.76
N ASN A 315 11.97 -9.22 -21.93
CA ASN A 315 12.58 -8.31 -22.89
C ASN A 315 13.42 -9.09 -23.89
N ASN A 316 13.33 -8.72 -25.16
CA ASN A 316 14.17 -9.25 -26.22
C ASN A 316 14.87 -8.12 -26.95
N THR A 317 16.12 -8.37 -27.31
CA THR A 317 16.87 -7.50 -28.19
C THR A 317 17.37 -8.36 -29.35
N ILE A 318 16.97 -8.00 -30.57
CA ILE A 318 17.44 -8.60 -31.82
C ILE A 318 18.23 -7.54 -32.56
N SER A 319 19.53 -7.76 -32.69
CA SER A 319 20.45 -6.92 -33.45
C SER A 319 20.80 -7.62 -34.77
N TYR A 320 20.62 -6.93 -35.88
CA TYR A 320 21.08 -7.36 -37.19
C TYR A 320 21.89 -6.23 -37.84
N LYS A 321 23.21 -6.39 -37.94
CA LYS A 321 24.16 -5.36 -38.38
C LYS A 321 24.01 -4.08 -37.56
N ASN A 322 23.51 -3.01 -38.18
CA ASN A 322 23.31 -1.70 -37.56
C ASN A 322 21.85 -1.45 -37.16
N LEU A 323 21.00 -2.48 -37.18
CA LEU A 323 19.59 -2.41 -36.81
C LEU A 323 19.36 -3.15 -35.49
N ASP A 324 18.78 -2.46 -34.53
CA ASP A 324 18.38 -3.02 -33.24
C ASP A 324 16.86 -2.95 -33.09
N LEU A 325 16.25 -4.10 -32.85
CA LEU A 325 14.85 -4.21 -32.45
C LEU A 325 14.81 -4.65 -30.99
N ASN A 326 14.29 -3.78 -30.12
CA ASN A 326 13.99 -4.12 -28.75
C ASN A 326 12.47 -4.15 -28.56
N PHE A 327 11.97 -5.20 -27.93
CA PHE A 327 10.58 -5.31 -27.52
C PHE A 327 10.48 -6.02 -26.18
N GLY A 328 9.47 -5.67 -25.40
CA GLY A 328 9.25 -6.30 -24.12
C GLY A 328 7.80 -6.26 -23.65
N PHE A 329 7.49 -7.18 -22.74
CA PHE A 329 6.21 -7.34 -22.09
C PHE A 329 6.42 -7.28 -20.58
N SER A 330 5.51 -6.66 -19.86
CA SER A 330 5.47 -6.70 -18.40
C SER A 330 4.11 -7.18 -17.93
N TYR A 331 4.09 -7.89 -16.81
CA TYR A 331 2.88 -8.40 -16.21
C TYR A 331 2.92 -8.23 -14.70
N ARG A 332 1.74 -8.12 -14.11
CA ARG A 332 1.51 -8.09 -12.66
C ARG A 332 0.16 -8.73 -12.38
N GLY A 333 0.06 -9.52 -11.33
CA GLY A 333 -1.17 -10.25 -11.03
C GLY A 333 -1.23 -10.88 -9.65
N GLY A 334 -2.37 -11.53 -9.42
CA GLY A 334 -2.74 -12.18 -8.17
C GLY A 334 -3.29 -11.24 -7.09
N ASN A 335 -3.34 -9.93 -7.36
CA ASN A 335 -4.11 -9.01 -6.53
C ASN A 335 -5.60 -9.00 -6.87
N LYS A 336 -6.37 -8.41 -5.98
CA LYS A 336 -7.79 -8.12 -6.14
C LYS A 336 -8.01 -6.62 -6.20
N ILE A 337 -9.04 -6.22 -6.93
CA ILE A 337 -9.45 -4.82 -7.07
C ILE A 337 -10.91 -4.75 -6.68
N ARG A 338 -11.23 -3.83 -5.75
CA ARG A 338 -12.61 -3.47 -5.46
C ARG A 338 -13.10 -2.55 -6.58
N LEU A 339 -14.16 -2.98 -7.25
CA LEU A 339 -14.82 -2.15 -8.25
C LEU A 339 -15.50 -0.96 -7.57
N ASP A 340 -15.63 0.13 -8.31
CA ASP A 340 -16.31 1.32 -7.82
C ASP A 340 -17.80 1.01 -7.56
N ASP A 341 -18.37 1.73 -6.60
CA ASP A 341 -19.80 1.62 -6.32
C ASP A 341 -20.61 2.15 -7.50
N LEU A 342 -21.64 1.41 -7.89
CA LEU A 342 -22.57 1.74 -8.96
C LEU A 342 -23.52 2.89 -8.60
N TYR A 343 -23.67 3.22 -7.31
CA TYR A 343 -24.59 4.24 -6.81
C TYR A 343 -23.89 5.48 -6.20
N ASP A 344 -22.55 5.48 -6.12
CA ASP A 344 -21.74 6.60 -5.61
C ASP A 344 -21.33 7.52 -6.78
N VAL A 345 -22.02 8.65 -6.89
CA VAL A 345 -21.59 9.73 -7.78
C VAL A 345 -20.66 10.64 -6.97
N ARG A 346 -19.34 10.42 -7.11
CA ARG A 346 -18.35 11.24 -6.41
C ARG A 346 -18.25 12.62 -7.05
N LEU A 347 -18.56 13.64 -6.26
CA LEU A 347 -18.23 15.02 -6.62
C LEU A 347 -16.72 15.24 -6.52
N SER A 348 -16.19 16.18 -7.32
CA SER A 348 -14.78 16.58 -7.33
C SER A 348 -14.24 17.11 -5.98
N ASN A 349 -15.11 17.34 -5.00
CA ASN A 349 -14.76 17.74 -3.63
C ASN A 349 -14.72 16.56 -2.63
N GLY A 350 -14.81 15.32 -3.10
CA GLY A 350 -14.73 14.11 -2.27
C GLY A 350 -16.01 13.75 -1.52
N SER A 351 -17.11 14.48 -1.72
CA SER A 351 -18.42 14.11 -1.15
C SER A 351 -19.18 13.15 -2.06
N ALA A 352 -19.71 12.07 -1.46
CA ALA A 352 -20.58 11.12 -2.13
C ALA A 352 -21.97 11.75 -2.30
N ARG A 353 -22.47 11.82 -3.54
CA ARG A 353 -23.88 12.07 -3.79
C ARG A 353 -24.58 10.74 -3.99
N LEU A 354 -25.70 10.58 -3.30
CA LEU A 354 -26.74 9.64 -3.74
C LEU A 354 -27.22 10.11 -5.12
N TYR A 355 -27.46 9.15 -6.00
CA TYR A 355 -28.16 9.26 -7.29
C TYR A 355 -28.85 10.64 -7.53
N ASP A 356 -28.40 11.38 -8.56
CA ASP A 356 -29.11 12.56 -9.06
C ASP A 356 -29.43 12.43 -10.55
N ASP A 357 -30.51 13.06 -11.01
CA ASP A 357 -30.98 12.96 -12.40
C ASP A 357 -30.04 13.66 -13.41
N PHE A 358 -28.94 14.24 -12.94
CA PHE A 358 -27.98 15.01 -13.75
C PHE A 358 -26.65 14.27 -13.97
N SER A 359 -26.46 13.09 -13.38
CA SER A 359 -25.22 12.31 -13.44
C SER A 359 -25.35 11.11 -14.39
N SER A 360 -24.31 10.89 -15.20
CA SER A 360 -24.20 9.69 -16.03
C SER A 360 -23.79 8.52 -15.15
N GLN A 361 -24.52 7.42 -15.26
CA GLN A 361 -24.29 6.21 -14.45
C GLN A 361 -23.63 5.09 -15.25
N SER A 362 -23.14 4.09 -14.54
CA SER A 362 -22.62 2.86 -15.15
C SER A 362 -23.73 2.13 -15.94
N GLY A 363 -23.35 1.54 -17.09
CA GLY A 363 -24.24 0.68 -17.88
C GLY A 363 -24.70 -0.58 -17.13
N ASP A 364 -23.99 -0.97 -16.07
CA ASP A 364 -24.34 -2.12 -15.22
C ASP A 364 -25.74 -1.98 -14.61
N LEU A 365 -26.20 -0.74 -14.34
CA LEU A 365 -27.52 -0.46 -13.75
C LEU A 365 -28.71 -0.83 -14.67
N ILE A 366 -28.45 -1.20 -15.93
CA ILE A 366 -29.47 -1.77 -16.83
C ILE A 366 -29.99 -3.10 -16.27
N ASN A 367 -29.11 -3.88 -15.63
CA ASN A 367 -29.44 -5.21 -15.08
C ASN A 367 -29.83 -5.15 -13.60
N ARG A 368 -30.23 -3.99 -13.08
CA ARG A 368 -30.66 -3.85 -11.69
C ARG A 368 -32.01 -4.50 -11.43
N TRP A 369 -32.29 -4.77 -10.16
CA TRP A 369 -33.61 -5.19 -9.71
C TRP A 369 -34.67 -4.12 -10.06
N THR A 370 -35.77 -4.55 -10.67
CA THR A 370 -36.89 -3.67 -11.06
C THR A 370 -38.24 -4.16 -10.57
N LEU A 371 -38.45 -5.47 -10.52
CA LEU A 371 -39.72 -6.11 -10.17
C LEU A 371 -39.48 -7.33 -9.27
N PRO A 372 -40.45 -7.68 -8.39
CA PRO A 372 -40.36 -8.90 -7.60
C PRO A 372 -40.15 -10.15 -8.47
N GLY A 373 -39.19 -10.98 -8.08
CA GLY A 373 -38.68 -12.11 -8.86
C GLY A 373 -37.28 -11.85 -9.43
N ASP A 374 -36.92 -10.58 -9.68
CA ASP A 374 -35.61 -10.19 -10.21
C ASP A 374 -34.47 -10.58 -9.25
N GLU A 375 -34.73 -10.71 -7.95
CA GLU A 375 -33.76 -11.15 -6.94
C GLU A 375 -33.15 -12.54 -7.22
N ASN A 376 -33.78 -13.35 -8.08
CA ASN A 376 -33.27 -14.65 -8.49
C ASN A 376 -32.38 -14.60 -9.75
N VAL A 377 -32.33 -13.46 -10.44
CA VAL A 377 -31.61 -13.29 -11.72
C VAL A 377 -30.59 -12.16 -11.68
N THR A 378 -30.68 -11.24 -10.72
CA THR A 378 -29.70 -10.17 -10.52
C THR A 378 -29.29 -10.00 -9.07
N ASN A 379 -28.05 -9.57 -8.87
CA ASN A 379 -27.49 -9.12 -7.60
C ASN A 379 -27.34 -7.60 -7.53
N ILE A 380 -27.76 -6.87 -8.56
CA ILE A 380 -27.69 -5.40 -8.61
C ILE A 380 -28.95 -4.83 -7.93
N PRO A 381 -28.82 -4.07 -6.83
CA PRO A 381 -29.96 -3.64 -6.01
C PRO A 381 -30.95 -2.70 -6.73
N ALA A 382 -32.12 -2.53 -6.13
CA ALA A 382 -33.07 -1.50 -6.57
C ALA A 382 -32.49 -0.08 -6.36
N ILE A 383 -32.91 0.88 -7.20
CA ILE A 383 -32.75 2.30 -6.86
C ILE A 383 -33.87 2.66 -5.89
N LEU A 384 -33.53 2.88 -4.62
CA LEU A 384 -34.50 3.24 -3.60
C LEU A 384 -34.94 4.70 -3.72
N SER A 385 -36.24 4.94 -3.53
CA SER A 385 -36.78 6.31 -3.42
C SER A 385 -36.32 6.97 -2.12
N ALA A 386 -36.27 8.31 -2.08
CA ALA A 386 -35.91 9.06 -0.88
C ALA A 386 -36.79 8.68 0.34
N THR A 387 -38.08 8.41 0.12
CA THR A 387 -39.01 7.98 1.17
C THR A 387 -38.70 6.57 1.67
N ALA A 388 -38.35 5.64 0.77
CA ALA A 388 -37.92 4.30 1.16
C ALA A 388 -36.60 4.35 1.96
N VAL A 389 -35.66 5.17 1.51
CA VAL A 389 -34.40 5.46 2.20
C VAL A 389 -34.65 5.99 3.61
N GLU A 390 -35.55 6.95 3.77
CA GLU A 390 -35.86 7.56 5.06
C GLU A 390 -36.59 6.59 6.01
N ALA A 391 -37.50 5.77 5.47
CA ALA A 391 -38.14 4.69 6.21
C ALA A 391 -37.11 3.68 6.74
N LEU A 392 -36.18 3.24 5.91
CA LEU A 392 -35.09 2.33 6.30
C LEU A 392 -34.18 2.98 7.36
N ARG A 393 -33.80 4.25 7.18
CA ARG A 393 -33.02 5.00 8.18
C ARG A 393 -33.73 5.11 9.52
N SER A 394 -35.05 5.34 9.52
CA SER A 394 -35.84 5.39 10.76
C SER A 394 -35.92 4.05 11.49
N GLN A 395 -35.69 2.94 10.78
CA GLN A 395 -35.56 1.59 11.33
C GLN A 395 -34.11 1.26 11.74
N GLY A 396 -33.21 2.24 11.69
CA GLY A 396 -31.81 2.11 12.08
C GLY A 396 -30.87 1.66 10.95
N LEU A 397 -31.37 1.44 9.73
CA LEU A 397 -30.56 0.93 8.61
C LEU A 397 -29.62 2.00 8.02
N ASN A 398 -28.31 1.72 8.01
CA ASN A 398 -27.32 2.56 7.37
C ASN A 398 -27.12 2.15 5.90
N LEU A 399 -27.59 3.00 4.99
CA LEU A 399 -27.55 2.76 3.54
C LEU A 399 -26.14 2.75 2.93
N LEU A 400 -25.09 3.08 3.68
CA LEU A 400 -23.70 2.91 3.22
C LEU A 400 -23.36 1.45 2.86
N ILE A 401 -24.16 0.50 3.35
CA ILE A 401 -24.03 -0.93 3.01
C ILE A 401 -24.61 -1.26 1.62
N TYR A 402 -25.56 -0.45 1.11
CA TYR A 402 -26.15 -0.65 -0.23
C TYR A 402 -25.17 -0.40 -1.38
N ILE A 403 -24.05 0.25 -1.05
CA ILE A 403 -23.07 0.87 -1.95
C ILE A 403 -21.85 -0.05 -2.14
N ILE A 404 -21.74 -1.13 -1.36
CA ILE A 404 -20.60 -2.01 -1.49
C ILE A 404 -21.01 -3.12 -2.45
N LYS A 405 -20.55 -3.02 -3.70
CA LYS A 405 -20.56 -4.12 -4.65
C LYS A 405 -19.97 -5.34 -3.95
N VAL A 406 -20.84 -6.26 -3.54
CA VAL A 406 -20.39 -7.56 -3.07
C VAL A 406 -19.81 -8.25 -4.30
N ILE A 407 -18.54 -8.58 -4.19
CA ILE A 407 -17.73 -9.13 -5.25
C ILE A 407 -18.38 -10.44 -5.73
N PHE A 408 -18.77 -10.49 -7.01
CA PHE A 408 -18.88 -11.74 -7.74
C PHE A 408 -18.11 -11.63 -9.06
N GLU A 409 -17.27 -12.67 -9.25
CA GLU A 409 -16.56 -13.10 -10.45
C GLU A 409 -15.57 -12.13 -11.14
N LEU A 410 -14.30 -12.33 -10.76
CA LEU A 410 -13.20 -12.69 -11.67
C LEU A 410 -13.54 -12.65 -13.17
N GLN A 411 -13.16 -11.58 -13.86
CA GLN A 411 -12.60 -11.74 -15.20
C GLN A 411 -11.08 -11.75 -15.08
N MET A 412 -10.50 -12.96 -15.08
CA MET A 412 -9.20 -13.14 -15.71
C MET A 412 -9.38 -12.90 -17.22
N GLY A 413 -9.37 -11.62 -17.60
CA GLY A 413 -9.07 -11.22 -18.96
C GLY A 413 -7.57 -11.41 -19.16
N GLY A 414 -7.17 -12.65 -19.45
CA GLY A 414 -5.87 -12.91 -20.06
C GLY A 414 -5.83 -12.14 -21.38
N ILE A 415 -5.11 -11.02 -21.38
CA ILE A 415 -4.59 -10.46 -22.62
C ILE A 415 -3.27 -11.18 -22.84
N LEU A 416 -3.33 -12.20 -23.70
CA LEU A 416 -2.17 -12.77 -24.39
C LEU A 416 -1.49 -11.71 -25.25
#